data_AF-A0A822HKD1-F1
#
_entry.id   AF-A0A822HKD1-F1
#
_cell.length_a   1.000
_cell.length_b   1.000
_cell.length_c   1.000
_cell.angle_alpha   90.00
_cell.angle_beta   90.00
_cell.angle_gamma   90.00
#
_symmetry.space_group_name_H-M   'P 1'
#
loop_
_entity.id
_entity.type
_entity.pdbx_description
1 polymer ?
#
loop_
_entity_poly.entity_id
_entity_poly.type
_entity_poly.pdbx_seq_one_letter_code
_entity_poly.pdbx_strand_id
1 'polypeptide(L)' 'CCTSLGCRMGHPSDVHQCSSENHSVIPCTIKSTACSVLSNGRCATNGLCWNSESCQMDATCSISSNQNFDSL' A
#
# COMPACT_ATOMS: atom_id res chain seq x y z
N CYS A 1 2.16 -2.75 2.63
CA CYS A 1 3.18 -1.71 2.81
C CYS A 1 2.98 -1.07 4.17
N CYS A 2 4.06 -0.75 4.89
CA CYS A 2 3.98 -0.05 6.16
C CYS A 2 4.96 1.13 6.16
N THR A 3 4.60 2.22 6.83
CA THR A 3 5.39 3.47 6.85
C THR A 3 6.85 3.25 7.27
N SER A 4 7.11 2.33 8.21
CA SER A 4 8.46 2.00 8.70
C SER A 4 9.19 0.89 7.94
N LEU A 5 8.47 0.05 7.18
CA LEU A 5 9.03 -1.11 6.46
C LEU A 5 9.11 -0.91 4.95
N GLY A 6 8.51 0.18 4.44
CA GLY A 6 8.35 0.39 3.02
C GLY A 6 7.28 -0.51 2.39
N CYS A 7 7.46 -0.83 1.11
CA CYS A 7 6.63 -1.80 0.39
C CYS A 7 7.43 -3.07 0.12
N ARG A 8 6.82 -4.22 0.40
CA ARG A 8 7.40 -5.54 0.17
C ARG A 8 6.53 -6.29 -0.83
N MET A 9 7.11 -6.67 -1.94
CA MET A 9 6.46 -7.46 -2.99
C MET A 9 7.05 -8.86 -3.01
N GLY A 10 6.19 -9.88 -3.04
CA GLY A 10 6.62 -11.27 -3.17
C GLY A 10 7.43 -11.80 -1.97
N HIS A 11 7.44 -11.10 -0.83
CA HIS A 11 8.19 -11.58 0.32
C HIS A 11 7.46 -12.76 0.98
N PRO A 12 8.14 -13.90 1.24
CA PRO A 12 7.48 -15.14 1.68
C PRO A 12 6.68 -15.01 2.99
N SER A 13 7.10 -14.14 3.91
CA SER A 13 6.36 -13.87 5.15
C SER A 13 4.99 -13.21 4.92
N ASP A 14 4.80 -12.52 3.79
CA ASP A 14 3.64 -11.67 3.54
C ASP A 14 2.73 -12.29 2.46
N VAL A 15 3.30 -13.11 1.56
CA VAL A 15 2.58 -13.76 0.44
C VAL A 15 1.39 -14.59 0.92
N HIS A 16 1.53 -15.33 2.02
CA HIS A 16 0.44 -16.15 2.55
C HIS A 16 -0.71 -15.31 3.14
N GLN A 17 -0.40 -14.16 3.74
CA GLN A 17 -1.41 -13.26 4.31
C GLN A 17 -2.10 -12.45 3.21
N CYS A 18 -1.37 -11.95 2.22
CA CYS A 18 -1.94 -11.16 1.13
C CYS A 18 -2.70 -12.01 0.10
N SER A 19 -2.40 -13.30 -0.03
CA SER A 19 -3.10 -14.17 -0.98
C SER A 19 -4.52 -14.54 -0.54
N SER A 20 -4.84 -14.46 0.75
CA SER A 20 -6.22 -14.70 1.24
C SER A 20 -7.19 -13.63 0.75
N GLU A 21 -6.72 -12.40 0.52
CA GLU A 21 -7.54 -11.31 -0.04
C GLU A 21 -8.07 -11.63 -1.44
N ASN A 22 -7.35 -12.43 -2.23
CA ASN A 22 -7.82 -12.85 -3.56
C ASN A 22 -9.10 -13.71 -3.49
N HIS A 23 -9.37 -14.32 -2.33
CA HIS A 23 -10.57 -15.15 -2.10
C HIS A 23 -11.65 -14.37 -1.33
N SER A 24 -11.39 -13.13 -0.93
CA SER A 24 -12.37 -12.28 -0.27
C SER A 24 -13.37 -11.73 -1.29
N VAL A 25 -14.65 -11.81 -0.96
CA VAL A 25 -15.72 -11.16 -1.73
C VAL A 25 -15.90 -9.69 -1.35
N ILE A 26 -15.25 -9.26 -0.27
CA ILE A 26 -15.33 -7.89 0.24
C ILE A 26 -14.13 -7.11 -0.33
N PRO A 27 -14.36 -6.02 -1.08
CA PRO A 27 -13.26 -5.20 -1.59
C PRO A 27 -12.55 -4.52 -0.43
N CYS A 28 -11.24 -4.70 -0.34
CA CYS A 28 -10.40 -3.98 0.58
C CYS A 28 -9.63 -2.86 -0.15
N THR A 29 -9.30 -1.79 0.56
CA THR A 29 -8.40 -0.76 0.05
C THR A 29 -7.62 -0.18 1.21
N ILE A 30 -6.37 0.21 0.97
CA ILE A 30 -5.61 0.94 1.98
C ILE A 30 -6.17 2.36 2.13
N LYS A 31 -6.31 2.82 3.36
CA LYS A 31 -6.77 4.17 3.66
C LYS A 31 -5.61 5.15 3.45
N SER A 32 -5.40 5.58 2.21
CA SER A 32 -4.41 6.59 1.88
C SER A 32 -4.75 7.39 0.63
N THR A 33 -4.03 8.48 0.40
CA THR A 33 -4.23 9.39 -0.72
C THR A 33 -3.97 8.68 -2.05
N ALA A 34 -4.82 8.92 -3.04
CA ALA A 34 -4.58 8.45 -4.40
C ALA A 34 -3.32 9.11 -4.98
N CYS A 35 -2.59 8.36 -5.81
CA CYS A 35 -1.43 8.86 -6.56
C CYS A 35 -1.66 8.70 -8.06
N SER A 36 -0.94 9.51 -8.83
CA SER A 36 -1.22 9.69 -10.26
C SER A 36 -0.42 8.75 -11.16
N VAL A 37 0.68 8.18 -10.65
CA VAL A 37 1.61 7.39 -11.46
C VAL A 37 1.11 5.97 -11.75
N LEU A 38 0.26 5.42 -10.89
CA LEU A 38 -0.34 4.10 -11.08
C LEU A 38 -1.85 4.21 -11.14
N SER A 39 -2.46 3.44 -12.05
CA SER A 39 -3.91 3.31 -12.12
C SER A 39 -4.43 2.69 -10.83
N ASN A 40 -5.42 3.34 -10.20
CA ASN A 40 -5.92 3.01 -8.85
C ASN A 40 -4.81 2.97 -7.77
N GLY A 41 -3.71 3.68 -8.00
CA GLY A 41 -2.60 3.76 -7.08
C GLY A 41 -2.94 4.55 -5.82
N ARG A 42 -2.33 4.16 -4.71
CA ARG A 42 -2.39 4.89 -3.45
C ARG A 42 -1.01 5.04 -2.81
N CYS A 43 -0.80 6.16 -2.12
CA CYS A 43 0.43 6.44 -1.38
C CYS A 43 0.50 5.55 -0.15
N ALA A 44 1.30 4.49 -0.19
CA ALA A 44 1.33 3.50 0.87
C ALA A 44 2.44 3.75 1.90
N THR A 45 3.50 4.46 1.49
CA THR A 45 4.57 4.96 2.36
C THR A 45 5.16 6.23 1.73
N ASN A 46 6.08 6.89 2.44
CA ASN A 46 6.69 8.13 1.96
C ASN A 46 7.46 7.90 0.65
N GLY A 47 7.14 8.69 -0.37
CA GLY A 47 7.73 8.66 -1.70
C GLY A 47 7.30 7.48 -2.58
N LEU A 48 6.31 6.66 -2.18
CA LEU A 48 5.90 5.46 -2.92
C LEU A 48 4.39 5.40 -3.17
N CYS A 49 4.05 5.31 -4.46
CA CYS A 49 2.73 5.00 -4.98
C CYS A 49 2.61 3.49 -5.24
N TRP A 50 1.52 2.89 -4.78
CA TRP A 50 1.30 1.44 -4.80
C TRP A 50 -0.08 1.07 -5.34
N ASN A 51 -0.16 0.03 -6.17
CA ASN A 51 -1.40 -0.70 -6.45
C ASN A 51 -1.17 -2.21 -6.23
N SER A 52 -2.21 -3.05 -6.37
CA SER A 52 -2.11 -4.49 -6.09
C SER A 52 -1.03 -5.24 -6.89
N GLU A 53 -0.53 -4.64 -7.98
CA GLU A 53 0.37 -5.28 -8.93
C GLU A 53 1.79 -4.67 -8.91
N SER A 54 1.95 -3.43 -8.43
CA SER A 54 3.20 -2.68 -8.62
C SER A 54 3.39 -1.55 -7.61
N CYS A 55 4.66 -1.16 -7.43
CA CYS A 55 5.08 0.03 -6.69
C CYS A 55 5.91 0.93 -7.59
N GLN A 56 5.69 2.24 -7.51
CA GLN A 56 6.52 3.23 -8.19
C GLN A 56 6.85 4.38 -7.25
N MET A 57 8.00 5.01 -7.47
CA MET A 57 8.36 6.23 -6.76
C MET A 57 7.46 7.37 -7.22
N ASP A 58 6.90 8.09 -6.25
CA ASP A 58 6.08 9.27 -6.48
C ASP A 58 6.39 10.29 -5.38
N ALA A 59 7.04 11.39 -5.74
CA ALA A 59 7.39 12.46 -4.81
C ALA A 59 6.15 13.15 -4.21
N THR A 60 4.99 13.05 -4.89
CA THR A 60 3.73 13.58 -4.37
C THR A 60 3.17 12.74 -3.21
N CYS A 61 3.63 11.50 -3.06
CA CYS A 61 3.36 10.66 -1.90
C CYS A 61 4.16 11.10 -0.67
N SER A 62 3.96 12.33 -0.22
CA SER A 62 4.53 12.84 1.01
C SER A 62 3.61 12.51 2.18
N ILE A 63 3.89 11.42 2.90
CA ILE A 63 3.15 11.11 4.13
C ILE A 63 3.74 11.98 5.24
N SER A 64 3.14 13.14 5.47
CA SER A 64 3.32 13.87 6.73
C SER A 64 2.85 12.94 7.85
N SER A 65 3.62 12.79 8.93
CA SER A 65 3.47 11.79 10.01
C SER A 65 2.16 11.79 10.82
N ASN A 66 1.04 12.29 10.28
CA ASN A 66 -0.27 12.44 10.90
C ASN A 66 -1.35 11.52 10.29
N GLN A 67 -1.00 10.30 9.90
CA GLN A 67 -1.99 9.28 9.56
C GLN A 67 -1.86 8.13 10.55
N ASN A 68 -2.64 8.21 11.63
CA ASN A 68 -2.92 7.11 12.55
C ASN A 68 -3.44 5.91 11.75
N PHE A 69 -2.60 4.90 11.57
CA PHE A 69 -3.08 3.56 11.25
C PHE A 69 -3.49 2.93 12.57
N ASP A 70 -4.79 2.98 12.88
CA ASP A 70 -5.37 2.14 13.92
C ASP A 70 -5.07 0.68 13.58
N SER A 71 -4.20 0.09 14.40
CA SER A 71 -3.95 -1.33 14.48
C SER A 71 -5.25 -2.06 14.83
N LEU A 72 -5.65 -3.02 14.01
CA LEU A 72 -6.49 -4.15 14.40
C LEU A 72 -5.89 -5.42 13.82
#